data_AF-A0A3D3Q6U9-F1
#
_entry.id   AF-A0A3D3Q6U9-F1
#
_cell.length_a   1.000
_cell.length_b   1.000
_cell.length_c   1.000
_cell.angle_alpha   90.00
_cell.angle_beta   90.00
_cell.angle_gamma   90.00
#
_symmetry.space_group_name_H-M   'P 1'
#
loop_
_entity.id
_entity.type
_entity.pdbx_description
1 polymer ?
#
loop_
_entity_poly.entity_id
_entity_poly.type
_entity_poly.pdbx_seq_one_letter_code
_entity_poly.pdbx_strand_id
1 'polypeptide(L)'
;SSAASDVYKRQALQALAAERLIEDSVALALGEARTFLSEIKNALEIERRLSVEAVPPGPEAQAALARRLGYVEQARHRFLQDYQRITRRARSAMERVFYGDDE
;
A
#
# COMPACT_ATOMS: atom_id res chain seq x y z
N SER A 1 -9.25 0.47 17.55
CA SER A 1 -9.70 -0.75 16.84
C SER A 1 -8.96 -0.98 15.50
N SER A 2 -8.73 0.03 14.65
CA SER A 2 -8.01 -0.12 13.36
C SER A 2 -6.55 -0.59 13.48
N ALA A 3 -5.75 0.00 14.39
CA ALA A 3 -4.33 -0.33 14.56
C ALA A 3 -4.05 -1.81 14.93
N ALA A 4 -4.95 -2.45 15.68
CA ALA A 4 -4.80 -3.86 16.05
C ALA A 4 -4.98 -4.78 14.83
N SER A 5 -6.01 -4.53 14.01
CA SER A 5 -6.17 -5.21 12.71
C SER A 5 -4.93 -4.98 11.83
N ASP A 6 -4.33 -3.79 11.95
CA ASP A 6 -3.10 -3.48 11.23
C ASP A 6 -1.87 -4.28 11.63
N VAL A 7 -1.70 -4.58 12.90
CA VAL A 7 -0.65 -5.47 13.37
C VAL A 7 -0.90 -6.92 12.92
N TYR A 8 -2.14 -7.43 13.04
CA TYR A 8 -2.44 -8.83 12.74
C TYR A 8 -2.20 -9.24 11.29
N LYS A 9 -2.60 -8.45 10.28
CA LYS A 9 -2.36 -8.89 8.88
C LYS A 9 -0.88 -8.80 8.48
N ARG A 10 -0.07 -7.95 9.14
CA ARG A 10 1.38 -7.92 8.91
C ARG A 10 2.02 -9.17 9.50
N GLN A 11 1.63 -9.52 10.73
CA GLN A 11 2.06 -10.75 11.38
C GLN A 11 1.64 -12.00 10.58
N ALA A 12 0.46 -11.99 9.97
CA ALA A 12 0.03 -13.08 9.09
C ALA A 12 0.96 -13.26 7.87
N LEU A 13 1.32 -12.17 7.17
CA LEU A 13 2.27 -12.24 6.06
C LEU A 13 3.65 -12.76 6.51
N GLN A 14 4.11 -12.33 7.69
CA GLN A 14 5.38 -12.79 8.26
C GLN A 14 5.33 -14.28 8.66
N ALA A 15 4.21 -14.75 9.22
CA ALA A 15 4.03 -16.15 9.58
C ALA A 15 3.99 -17.06 8.34
N LEU A 16 3.31 -16.64 7.27
CA LEU A 16 3.31 -17.38 6.00
C LEU A 16 4.71 -17.51 5.40
N ALA A 17 5.53 -16.45 5.47
CA ALA A 17 6.92 -16.49 5.02
C ALA A 17 7.79 -17.41 5.89
N ALA A 18 7.62 -17.36 7.23
CA ALA A 18 8.36 -18.22 8.15
C ALA A 18 8.11 -19.72 7.93
N GLU A 19 6.88 -20.07 7.55
CA GLU A 19 6.50 -21.44 7.17
C GLU A 19 6.84 -21.78 5.71
N ARG A 20 7.52 -20.87 4.98
CA ARG A 20 7.89 -20.99 3.56
C ARG A 20 6.69 -21.24 2.63
N LEU A 21 5.52 -20.74 3.02
CA LEU A 21 4.29 -20.81 2.21
C LEU A 21 4.24 -19.71 1.15
N ILE A 22 5.01 -18.64 1.35
CA ILE A 22 5.27 -17.58 0.37
C ILE A 22 6.74 -17.19 0.45
N GLU A 23 7.28 -16.66 -0.65
CA GLU A 23 8.63 -16.09 -0.65
C GLU A 23 8.73 -14.84 0.22
N ASP A 24 9.90 -14.62 0.82
CA ASP A 24 10.19 -13.41 1.61
C ASP A 24 9.96 -12.12 0.81
N SER A 25 10.30 -12.12 -0.49
CA SER A 25 10.06 -10.98 -1.37
C SER A 25 8.58 -10.68 -1.60
N VAL A 26 7.73 -11.71 -1.61
CA VAL A 26 6.27 -11.55 -1.68
C VAL A 26 5.77 -10.93 -0.39
N ALA A 27 6.15 -11.50 0.76
CA ALA A 27 5.74 -10.99 2.06
C ALA A 27 6.17 -9.53 2.27
N LEU A 28 7.38 -9.18 1.85
CA LEU A 28 7.90 -7.81 1.89
C LEU A 28 7.10 -6.86 1.01
N ALA A 29 6.85 -7.21 -0.26
CA ALA A 29 6.10 -6.37 -1.18
C ALA A 29 4.66 -6.11 -0.71
N LEU A 30 3.99 -7.14 -0.20
CA LEU A 30 2.63 -7.03 0.35
C LEU A 30 2.63 -6.22 1.65
N GLY A 31 3.65 -6.38 2.50
CA GLY A 31 3.81 -5.61 3.73
C GLY A 31 4.05 -4.11 3.48
N GLU A 32 4.91 -3.78 2.50
CA GLU A 32 5.17 -2.40 2.04
C GLU A 32 3.88 -1.77 1.54
N ALA A 33 3.21 -2.43 0.59
CA ALA A 33 1.97 -1.92 -0.01
C ALA A 33 0.87 -1.73 1.01
N ARG A 34 0.72 -2.67 1.93
CA ARG A 34 -0.28 -2.56 2.98
C ARG A 34 -0.05 -1.34 3.88
N THR A 35 1.19 -1.15 4.35
CA THR A 35 1.51 -0.01 5.21
C THR A 35 1.24 1.31 4.48
N PHE A 36 1.70 1.41 3.24
CA PHE A 36 1.54 2.61 2.42
C PHE A 36 0.07 2.93 2.09
N LEU A 37 -0.73 1.93 1.72
CA LEU A 37 -2.15 2.11 1.42
C LEU A 37 -2.96 2.46 2.69
N SER A 38 -2.59 1.91 3.85
CA SER A 38 -3.18 2.30 5.14
C SER A 38 -2.89 3.78 5.45
N GLU A 39 -1.67 4.27 5.19
CA GLU A 39 -1.34 5.69 5.38
C GLU A 39 -2.16 6.61 4.48
N ILE A 40 -2.31 6.26 3.19
CA ILE A 40 -3.18 6.98 2.24
C ILE A 40 -4.62 7.00 2.75
N LYS A 41 -5.16 5.84 3.14
CA LYS A 41 -6.51 5.71 3.66
C LYS A 41 -6.73 6.59 4.89
N ASN A 42 -5.82 6.53 5.87
CA ASN A 42 -5.89 7.34 7.07
C ASN A 42 -5.88 8.85 6.75
N ALA A 43 -5.02 9.29 5.82
CA ALA A 43 -4.97 10.68 5.39
C ALA A 43 -6.28 11.15 4.72
N LEU A 44 -6.97 10.25 4.01
CA LEU A 44 -8.24 10.53 3.33
C LEU A 44 -9.46 10.48 4.28
N GLU A 45 -9.49 9.54 5.22
CA GLU A 45 -10.58 9.41 6.19
C GLU A 45 -10.67 10.61 7.15
N ILE A 46 -9.51 11.18 7.53
CA ILE A 46 -9.45 12.43 8.32
C ILE A 46 -10.15 13.58 7.60
N GLU A 47 -10.04 13.66 6.28
CA GLU A 47 -10.61 14.74 5.47
C GLU A 47 -12.10 14.57 5.20
N ARG A 48 -12.54 13.35 4.86
CA ARG A 48 -13.88 13.14 4.26
C ARG A 48 -14.96 12.70 5.24
N ARG A 49 -14.62 12.27 6.46
CA ARG A 49 -15.55 11.58 7.38
C ARG A 49 -16.31 10.40 6.74
N LEU A 50 -15.79 9.87 5.63
CA LEU A 50 -16.35 8.79 4.82
C LEU A 50 -15.20 7.87 4.38
N SER A 51 -15.49 6.57 4.25
CA SER A 51 -14.53 5.58 3.72
C SER A 51 -14.14 5.95 2.30
N VAL A 52 -12.84 6.07 2.04
CA VAL A 52 -12.31 6.35 0.70
C VAL A 52 -11.60 5.10 0.18
N GLU A 53 -12.06 4.61 -0.97
CA GLU A 53 -11.54 3.38 -1.59
C GLU A 53 -10.48 3.65 -2.67
N ALA A 54 -10.28 4.91 -3.07
CA ALA A 54 -9.37 5.27 -4.16
C ALA A 54 -8.68 6.62 -3.94
N VAL A 55 -7.48 6.76 -4.51
CA VAL A 55 -6.78 8.05 -4.62
C VAL A 55 -7.70 9.06 -5.32
N PRO A 56 -7.87 10.28 -4.78
CA PRO A 56 -8.79 11.26 -5.36
C PRO A 56 -8.37 11.63 -6.79
N PRO A 57 -9.34 11.79 -7.71
CA PRO A 57 -9.05 12.23 -9.06
C PRO A 57 -8.62 13.71 -9.07
N GLY A 58 -7.82 14.08 -10.06
CA GLY A 58 -7.43 15.46 -10.31
C GLY A 58 -6.09 15.88 -9.68
N PRO A 59 -5.32 16.74 -10.35
CA PRO A 59 -3.96 17.08 -9.95
C PRO A 59 -3.89 17.83 -8.61
N GLU A 60 -4.86 18.70 -8.32
CA GLU A 60 -4.87 19.49 -7.07
C GLU A 60 -5.13 18.61 -5.85
N ALA A 61 -6.15 17.74 -5.91
CA ALA A 61 -6.47 16.81 -4.84
C ALA A 61 -5.32 15.83 -4.58
N GLN A 62 -4.67 15.34 -5.64
CA GLN A 62 -3.46 14.50 -5.53
C GLN A 62 -2.29 15.23 -4.88
N ALA A 63 -2.06 16.51 -5.23
CA ALA A 63 -1.00 17.31 -4.61
C ALA A 63 -1.29 17.60 -3.13
N ALA A 64 -2.56 17.85 -2.78
CA ALA A 64 -2.98 18.05 -1.39
C ALA A 64 -2.77 16.78 -0.55
N LEU A 65 -3.19 15.62 -1.07
CA LEU A 65 -2.93 14.33 -0.43
C LEU A 65 -1.43 14.08 -0.25
N ALA A 66 -0.63 14.29 -1.29
CA ALA A 66 0.82 14.10 -1.24
C ALA A 66 1.47 14.96 -0.14
N ARG A 67 1.10 16.24 -0.01
CA ARG A 67 1.64 17.11 1.06
C ARG A 67 1.26 16.61 2.45
N ARG A 68 0.05 16.09 2.65
CA ARG A 68 -0.38 15.51 3.94
C ARG A 68 0.41 14.25 4.31
N LEU A 69 0.78 13.47 3.30
CA LEU A 69 1.66 12.31 3.45
C LEU A 69 3.14 12.70 3.60
N GLY A 70 3.46 14.00 3.72
CA GLY A 70 4.82 14.48 3.96
C GLY A 70 5.67 14.69 2.71
N TYR A 71 5.10 14.55 1.51
CA TYR A 71 5.84 14.86 0.28
C TYR A 71 5.96 16.37 0.11
N VAL A 72 7.19 16.87 -0.08
CA VAL A 72 7.49 18.31 -0.11
C VAL A 72 7.77 18.78 -1.55
N GLU A 73 8.92 18.39 -2.11
CA GLU A 73 9.30 18.74 -3.48
C GLU A 73 8.61 17.83 -4.49
N GLN A 74 8.10 18.44 -5.57
CA GLN A 74 7.39 17.72 -6.63
C GLN A 74 6.35 16.75 -6.07
N ALA A 75 5.65 17.17 -5.00
CA ALA A 75 4.94 16.29 -4.08
C ALA A 75 4.02 15.29 -4.80
N ARG A 76 3.19 15.79 -5.72
CA ARG A 76 2.29 14.96 -6.55
C ARG A 76 3.05 13.92 -7.37
N HIS A 77 4.12 14.33 -8.05
CA HIS A 77 4.87 13.44 -8.94
C HIS A 77 5.50 12.29 -8.16
N ARG A 78 6.19 12.62 -7.07
CA ARG A 78 6.81 11.63 -6.18
C ARG A 78 5.79 10.68 -5.57
N PHE A 79 4.69 11.22 -5.04
CA PHE A 79 3.59 10.41 -4.52
C PHE A 79 3.03 9.43 -5.57
N LEU A 80 2.76 9.89 -6.79
CA LEU A 80 2.24 9.02 -7.84
C LEU A 80 3.26 7.97 -8.29
N GLN A 81 4.55 8.32 -8.30
CA GLN A 81 5.63 7.37 -8.61
C GLN A 81 5.68 6.25 -7.57
N ASP A 82 5.67 6.60 -6.28
CA ASP A 82 5.66 5.62 -5.18
C ASP A 82 4.39 4.79 -5.18
N TYR A 83 3.22 5.43 -5.34
CA TYR A 83 1.94 4.73 -5.45
C TYR A 83 1.94 3.69 -6.56
N GLN A 84 2.37 4.07 -7.75
CA GLN A 84 2.44 3.15 -8.89
C GLN A 84 3.49 2.05 -8.67
N ARG A 85 4.67 2.37 -8.14
CA ARG A 85 5.74 1.41 -7.88
C ARG A 85 5.29 0.35 -6.89
N ILE A 86 4.74 0.78 -5.76
CA ILE A 86 4.34 -0.09 -4.66
C ILE A 86 3.15 -0.96 -5.06
N THR A 87 2.12 -0.38 -5.70
CA THR A 87 0.93 -1.16 -6.13
C THR A 87 1.26 -2.17 -7.23
N ARG A 88 2.15 -1.82 -8.18
CA ARG A 88 2.63 -2.79 -9.19
C ARG A 88 3.38 -3.95 -8.55
N ARG A 89 4.30 -3.69 -7.61
CA ARG A 89 5.03 -4.75 -6.89
C ARG A 89 4.10 -5.68 -6.13
N ALA A 90 3.12 -5.13 -5.43
CA ALA A 90 2.13 -5.93 -4.72
C ALA A 90 1.30 -6.78 -5.68
N ARG A 91 0.91 -6.23 -6.84
CA ARG A 91 0.20 -6.98 -7.87
C ARG A 91 1.03 -8.14 -8.40
N SER A 92 2.28 -7.90 -8.79
CA SER A 92 3.18 -8.96 -9.26
C SER A 92 3.42 -10.01 -8.17
N ALA A 93 3.61 -9.60 -6.91
CA ALA A 93 3.73 -10.53 -5.79
C ALA A 93 2.49 -11.43 -5.61
N MET A 94 1.29 -10.85 -5.74
CA MET A 94 0.04 -11.63 -5.73
C MET A 94 -0.04 -12.58 -6.92
N GLU A 95 0.31 -12.10 -8.12
CA GLU A 95 0.29 -12.92 -9.33
C GLU A 95 1.18 -14.17 -9.17
N ARG A 96 2.39 -14.01 -8.63
CA ARG A 96 3.31 -15.13 -8.33
C ARG A 96 2.75 -16.14 -7.34
N VAL A 97 2.04 -15.69 -6.30
CA VAL A 97 1.41 -16.58 -5.30
C VAL A 97 0.24 -17.38 -5.89
N PHE A 98 -0.60 -16.74 -6.69
CA PHE A 98 -1.87 -17.32 -7.13
C PHE A 98 -1.81 -18.02 -8.48
N TYR A 99 -0.93 -17.59 -9.38
CA TYR A 99 -0.80 -18.15 -10.73
C TYR A 99 0.49 -18.95 -10.90
N GLY A 100 1.41 -18.91 -9.92
CA GLY A 100 2.75 -19.47 -10.08
C GLY A 100 3.59 -18.64 -11.04
N ASP A 101 4.90 -18.86 -11.01
CA ASP A 101 5.78 -18.44 -12.11
C ASP A 101 5.53 -19.47 -13.25
N ASP A 102 4.50 -19.25 -14.08
CA ASP A 102 4.34 -19.99 -15.36
C ASP A 102 5.45 -19.53 -16.33
N GLU A 103 6.68 -19.96 -16.07
CA GLU A 103 7.82 -20.04 -17.01
C GLU A 103 8.79 -21.16 -16.60
#